data_AF-A0A0M3HGP8-F1
#
_entry.id   AF-A0A0M3HGP8-F1
#
_cell.length_a   1.000
_cell.length_b   1.000
_cell.length_c   1.000
_cell.angle_alpha   90.00
_cell.angle_beta   90.00
_cell.angle_gamma   90.00
#
_symmetry.space_group_name_H-M   'P 1'
#
loop_
_entity.id
_entity.type
_entity.pdbx_description
1 polymer ?
#
loop_
_entity_poly.entity_id
_entity_poly.type
_entity_poly.pdbx_seq_one_letter_code
_entity_poly.pdbx_strand_id
1 'polypeptide(L)'
;MLIFLKTHPKMRFMWCEVVFFERWWRHLNDTQKADVRQFVTSGQLEMASGSWVMTDEANPYFPVTIDNIVEGQQFIFRELGAKAKVIWSNDPFGYGPSVPYLFTKTGIKLAVINRIHHGMKNYLQELRAVPFKWRQYFGNYLHV
;
A
#
# COMPACT_ATOMS: atom_id res chain seq x y z
N MET A 1 -19.44 -0.85 2.09
CA MET A 1 -18.41 -1.16 3.11
C MET A 1 -18.94 -1.03 4.54
N LEU A 2 -19.31 0.17 5.02
CA LEU A 2 -19.69 0.41 6.43
C LEU A 2 -20.76 -0.56 6.98
N ILE A 3 -21.91 -0.62 6.32
CA ILE A 3 -23.04 -1.47 6.74
C ILE A 3 -22.61 -2.94 6.83
N PHE A 4 -21.86 -3.40 5.83
CA PHE A 4 -21.45 -4.80 5.73
C PHE A 4 -20.42 -5.19 6.80
N LEU A 5 -19.37 -4.38 7.00
CA LEU A 5 -18.33 -4.69 8.01
C LEU A 5 -18.87 -4.62 9.44
N LYS A 6 -19.88 -3.78 9.69
CA LYS A 6 -20.53 -3.66 11.01
C LYS A 6 -21.24 -4.96 11.43
N THR A 7 -21.85 -5.67 10.48
CA THR A 7 -22.60 -6.91 10.75
C THR A 7 -21.75 -8.17 10.57
N HIS A 8 -20.53 -8.06 10.02
CA HIS A 8 -19.66 -9.19 9.72
C HIS A 8 -18.27 -9.01 10.36
N PRO A 9 -18.12 -9.24 11.68
CA PRO A 9 -16.89 -8.94 12.43
C PRO A 9 -15.64 -9.71 11.96
N LYS A 10 -15.83 -10.86 11.28
CA LYS A 10 -14.72 -11.67 10.74
C LYS A 10 -14.29 -11.26 9.33
N MET A 11 -15.06 -10.42 8.64
CA MET A 11 -14.74 -10.01 7.27
C MET A 11 -13.63 -8.98 7.27
N ARG A 12 -12.71 -9.12 6.31
CA ARG A 12 -11.60 -8.20 6.09
C ARG A 12 -11.72 -7.55 4.72
N PHE A 13 -11.34 -6.30 4.63
CA PHE A 13 -11.33 -5.52 3.41
C PHE A 13 -10.06 -4.67 3.36
N MET A 14 -9.51 -4.50 2.16
CA MET A 14 -8.32 -3.69 1.92
C MET A 14 -8.67 -2.52 1.01
N TRP A 15 -8.14 -1.33 1.31
CA TRP A 15 -8.30 -0.14 0.49
C TRP A 15 -6.93 0.44 0.13
N CYS A 16 -6.72 0.79 -1.14
CA CYS A 16 -5.41 1.26 -1.64
C CYS A 16 -5.39 2.76 -1.95
N GLU A 17 -6.36 3.26 -2.70
CA GLU A 17 -6.35 4.62 -3.24
C GLU A 17 -6.87 5.64 -2.21
N VAL A 18 -5.95 6.30 -1.51
CA VAL A 18 -6.31 7.26 -0.46
C VAL A 18 -7.06 8.47 -1.02
N VAL A 19 -6.80 8.89 -2.27
CA VAL A 19 -7.53 10.01 -2.91
C VAL A 19 -9.05 9.82 -2.88
N PHE A 20 -9.53 8.60 -3.18
CA PHE A 20 -10.95 8.30 -3.17
C PHE A 20 -11.47 8.10 -1.75
N PHE A 21 -10.65 7.48 -0.89
CA PHE A 21 -11.00 7.29 0.51
C PHE A 21 -11.19 8.63 1.21
N GLU A 22 -10.27 9.59 1.05
CA GLU A 22 -10.37 10.91 1.64
C GLU A 22 -11.59 11.66 1.10
N ARG A 23 -11.83 11.62 -0.22
CA ARG A 23 -13.02 12.25 -0.80
C ARG A 23 -14.30 11.70 -0.16
N TRP A 24 -14.38 10.38 0.00
CA TRP A 24 -15.50 9.73 0.69
C TRP A 24 -15.57 10.10 2.18
N TRP A 25 -14.43 10.12 2.87
CA TRP A 25 -14.29 10.44 4.29
C TRP A 25 -14.86 11.81 4.66
N ARG A 26 -14.65 12.81 3.79
CA ARG A 26 -15.15 14.18 3.97
C ARG A 26 -16.68 14.26 4.03
N HIS A 27 -17.39 13.28 3.49
CA HIS A 27 -18.86 13.23 3.50
C HIS A 27 -19.44 12.44 4.67
N LEU A 28 -18.60 11.82 5.52
CA LEU A 28 -19.05 11.04 6.66
C LEU A 28 -19.35 11.92 7.87
N ASN A 29 -20.39 11.56 8.62
CA ASN A 29 -20.63 12.11 9.95
C ASN A 29 -19.71 11.46 11.01
N ASP A 30 -19.69 12.02 12.21
CA ASP A 30 -18.75 11.58 13.27
C ASP A 30 -18.97 10.13 13.70
N THR A 31 -20.21 9.66 13.76
CA THR A 31 -20.54 8.25 14.07
C THR A 31 -19.96 7.31 13.02
N GLN A 32 -20.12 7.66 11.73
CA GLN A 32 -19.56 6.86 10.64
C GLN A 32 -18.04 6.88 10.65
N LYS A 33 -17.41 8.03 10.92
CA LYS A 33 -15.94 8.12 11.07
C LYS A 33 -15.44 7.27 12.23
N ALA A 34 -16.16 7.26 13.35
CA ALA A 34 -15.84 6.40 14.49
C ALA A 34 -15.93 4.91 14.14
N ASP A 35 -16.98 4.48 13.44
CA ASP A 35 -17.12 3.11 12.94
C ASP A 35 -15.91 2.71 12.06
N VAL A 36 -15.48 3.57 11.14
CA VAL A 36 -14.30 3.31 10.29
C VAL A 36 -13.02 3.17 11.11
N ARG A 37 -12.76 4.09 12.04
CA ARG A 37 -11.58 4.00 12.92
C ARG A 37 -11.58 2.69 13.70
N GLN A 38 -12.76 2.24 14.13
CA GLN A 38 -12.90 0.94 14.78
C GLN A 38 -12.59 -0.23 13.84
N PHE A 39 -13.07 -0.21 12.58
CA PHE A 39 -12.71 -1.23 11.60
C PHE A 39 -11.21 -1.29 11.30
N VAL A 40 -10.54 -0.13 11.27
CA VAL A 40 -9.08 -0.06 11.09
C VAL A 40 -8.36 -0.63 12.30
N THR A 41 -8.79 -0.26 13.51
CA THR A 41 -8.19 -0.71 14.76
C THR A 41 -8.39 -2.22 14.99
N SER A 42 -9.56 -2.75 14.61
CA SER A 42 -9.86 -4.18 14.70
C SER A 42 -9.21 -5.01 13.59
N GLY A 43 -8.65 -4.38 12.56
CA GLY A 43 -8.04 -5.04 11.40
C GLY A 43 -9.04 -5.58 10.37
N GLN A 44 -10.33 -5.23 10.50
CA GLN A 44 -11.34 -5.49 9.47
C GLN A 44 -11.15 -4.63 8.22
N LEU A 45 -10.62 -3.42 8.37
CA LEU A 45 -10.23 -2.55 7.27
C LEU A 45 -8.72 -2.31 7.31
N GLU A 46 -8.03 -2.65 6.22
CA GLU A 46 -6.60 -2.42 6.08
C GLU A 46 -6.33 -1.38 4.99
N MET A 47 -5.61 -0.31 5.34
CA MET A 47 -5.13 0.66 4.35
C MET A 47 -3.80 0.15 3.78
N ALA A 48 -3.82 -0.35 2.54
CA ALA A 48 -2.64 -0.87 1.86
C ALA A 48 -1.97 0.20 1.00
N SER A 49 -0.63 0.13 0.90
CA SER A 49 0.28 1.17 0.39
C SER A 49 0.19 2.48 1.20
N GLY A 50 -1.01 3.03 1.30
CA GLY A 50 -1.30 4.28 1.96
C GLY A 50 -0.81 5.49 1.19
N SER A 51 -0.45 5.35 -0.07
CA SER A 51 -0.17 6.47 -0.97
C SER A 51 -1.45 7.06 -1.52
N TRP A 52 -1.38 8.30 -2.00
CA TRP A 52 -2.53 9.03 -2.56
C TRP A 52 -3.18 8.26 -3.71
N VAL A 53 -2.36 7.75 -4.63
CA VAL A 53 -2.72 6.79 -5.68
C VAL A 53 -1.72 5.64 -5.72
N MET A 54 -2.11 4.57 -6.43
CA MET A 54 -1.16 3.59 -6.95
C MET A 54 -0.39 4.24 -8.11
N THR A 55 0.85 4.63 -7.84
CA THR A 55 1.67 5.41 -8.79
C THR A 55 2.15 4.54 -9.96
N ASP A 56 2.29 5.14 -11.14
CA ASP A 56 3.10 4.54 -12.20
C ASP A 56 4.57 4.44 -11.72
N GLU A 57 5.27 3.40 -12.17
CA GLU A 57 6.66 3.16 -11.78
C GLU A 57 7.64 3.37 -12.95
N ALA A 58 7.13 3.67 -14.16
CA ALA A 58 7.96 3.89 -15.34
C ALA A 58 8.26 5.37 -15.60
N ASN A 59 7.23 6.23 -15.60
CA ASN A 59 7.35 7.62 -16.04
C ASN A 59 7.49 8.68 -14.93
N PRO A 60 6.89 8.53 -13.74
CA PRO A 60 6.87 9.61 -12.75
C PRO A 60 8.26 10.05 -12.32
N TYR A 61 8.41 11.37 -12.20
CA TYR A 61 9.60 11.97 -11.63
C TYR A 61 9.65 11.71 -10.12
N PHE A 62 10.83 11.36 -9.61
CA PHE A 62 11.02 10.89 -8.25
C PHE A 62 10.34 11.74 -7.13
N PRO A 63 10.43 13.10 -7.14
CA PRO A 63 9.76 13.93 -6.16
C PRO A 63 8.24 13.78 -6.13
N VAL A 64 7.57 13.62 -7.29
CA VAL A 64 6.11 13.46 -7.30
C VAL A 64 5.68 12.12 -6.72
N THR A 65 6.52 11.09 -6.81
CA THR A 65 6.30 9.82 -6.13
C THR A 65 6.41 9.97 -4.61
N ILE A 66 7.34 10.80 -4.11
CA ILE A 66 7.44 11.10 -2.68
C ILE A 66 6.20 11.84 -2.21
N ASP A 67 5.79 12.90 -2.90
CA ASP A 67 4.60 13.68 -2.53
C ASP A 67 3.35 12.77 -2.48
N ASN A 68 3.20 11.90 -3.48
CA ASN A 68 2.14 10.89 -3.51
C ASN A 68 2.14 9.96 -2.28
N ILE A 69 3.32 9.51 -1.83
CA ILE A 69 3.43 8.65 -0.63
C ILE A 69 3.11 9.46 0.63
N VAL A 70 3.72 10.64 0.77
CA VAL A 70 3.60 11.49 1.95
C VAL A 70 2.15 11.93 2.16
N GLU A 71 1.47 12.40 1.11
CA GLU A 71 0.10 12.91 1.19
C GLU A 71 -0.85 11.84 1.73
N GLY A 72 -0.85 10.65 1.12
CA GLY A 72 -1.72 9.56 1.54
C GLY A 72 -1.41 9.07 2.96
N GLN A 73 -0.13 8.93 3.31
CA GLN A 73 0.26 8.40 4.62
C GLN A 73 -0.03 9.41 5.74
N GLN A 74 0.13 10.71 5.47
CA GLN A 74 -0.25 11.76 6.43
C GLN A 74 -1.75 11.74 6.70
N PHE A 75 -2.58 11.61 5.66
CA PHE A 75 -4.03 11.50 5.82
C PHE A 75 -4.38 10.29 6.71
N ILE A 76 -3.87 9.10 6.38
CA ILE A 76 -4.16 7.87 7.14
C ILE A 76 -3.72 8.01 8.60
N PHE A 77 -2.52 8.57 8.83
CA PHE A 77 -2.01 8.74 10.18
C PHE A 77 -2.88 9.72 11.00
N ARG A 78 -3.25 10.86 10.43
CA ARG A 78 -4.01 11.91 11.12
C ARG A 78 -5.46 11.50 11.38
N GLU A 79 -6.14 10.96 10.37
CA GLU A 79 -7.58 10.68 10.46
C GLU A 79 -7.89 9.32 11.07
N LEU A 80 -7.04 8.31 10.81
CA LEU A 80 -7.30 6.92 11.19
C LEU A 80 -6.36 6.42 12.30
N GLY A 81 -5.32 7.16 12.66
CA GLY A 81 -4.33 6.74 13.66
C GLY A 81 -3.53 5.49 13.25
N ALA A 82 -3.47 5.18 11.94
CA ALA A 82 -2.93 3.94 11.42
C ALA A 82 -1.67 4.16 10.56
N LYS A 83 -0.96 3.06 10.28
CA LYS A 83 0.16 3.02 9.34
C LYS A 83 0.00 1.80 8.42
N ALA A 84 0.16 2.00 7.12
CA ALA A 84 0.17 0.91 6.16
C ALA A 84 1.33 -0.05 6.43
N LYS A 85 1.14 -1.35 6.18
CA LYS A 85 2.12 -2.41 6.47
C LYS A 85 2.64 -3.13 5.21
N VAL A 86 1.89 -3.03 4.13
CA VAL A 86 2.17 -3.72 2.86
C VAL A 86 1.92 -2.75 1.71
N ILE A 87 2.80 -2.78 0.71
CA ILE A 87 2.56 -2.12 -0.58
C ILE A 87 1.70 -3.07 -1.41
N TRP A 88 0.59 -2.56 -1.93
CA TRP A 88 -0.21 -3.19 -2.96
C TRP A 88 -0.05 -2.41 -4.27
N SER A 89 0.59 -3.02 -5.26
CA SER A 89 0.89 -2.41 -6.57
C SER A 89 0.59 -3.41 -7.69
N ASN A 90 -0.69 -3.70 -7.94
CA ASN A 90 -1.09 -4.76 -8.87
C ASN A 90 -1.29 -4.29 -10.32
N ASP A 91 -1.37 -2.98 -10.57
CA ASP A 91 -1.78 -2.41 -11.85
C ASP A 91 -0.77 -1.54 -12.62
N PRO A 92 0.38 -1.10 -12.07
CA PRO A 92 1.41 -0.43 -12.87
C PRO A 92 2.01 -1.32 -13.96
N PHE A 93 2.35 -0.74 -15.10
CA PHE A 93 2.86 -1.48 -16.27
C PHE A 93 4.37 -1.69 -16.18
N GLY A 94 4.78 -2.65 -15.37
CA GLY A 94 6.19 -2.90 -15.04
C GLY A 94 6.59 -2.19 -13.76
N TYR A 95 7.71 -2.63 -13.18
CA TYR A 95 8.13 -2.21 -11.84
C TYR A 95 9.62 -1.95 -11.78
N GLY A 96 10.00 -0.98 -10.97
CA GLY A 96 11.40 -0.63 -10.69
C GLY A 96 11.74 -0.79 -9.21
N PRO A 97 13.02 -0.84 -8.84
CA PRO A 97 13.39 -0.97 -7.42
C PRO A 97 13.14 0.33 -6.63
N SER A 98 12.91 1.46 -7.30
CA SER A 98 12.78 2.80 -6.71
C SER A 98 11.59 2.92 -5.75
N VAL A 99 10.38 2.52 -6.18
CA VAL A 99 9.17 2.65 -5.35
C VAL A 99 9.25 1.77 -4.09
N PRO A 100 9.56 0.45 -4.18
CA PRO A 100 9.77 -0.37 -2.99
C PRO A 100 10.79 0.22 -2.02
N TYR A 101 11.89 0.78 -2.53
CA TYR A 101 12.93 1.40 -1.69
C TYR A 101 12.44 2.64 -0.96
N LEU A 102 11.70 3.53 -1.62
CA LEU A 102 11.10 4.69 -0.96
C LEU A 102 10.18 4.27 0.19
N PHE A 103 9.34 3.26 -0.02
CA PHE A 103 8.47 2.74 1.02
C PHE A 103 9.22 2.09 2.20
N THR A 104 10.44 1.55 2.00
CA THR A 104 11.25 1.11 3.16
C THR A 104 11.59 2.24 4.12
N LYS A 105 11.66 3.49 3.64
CA LYS A 105 11.92 4.68 4.46
C LYS A 105 10.68 5.11 5.26
N THR A 106 9.50 4.61 4.92
CA THR A 106 8.26 4.83 5.69
C THR A 106 7.98 3.70 6.69
N GLY A 107 8.87 2.72 6.79
CA GLY A 107 8.73 1.56 7.68
C GLY A 107 8.00 0.36 7.08
N ILE A 108 7.56 0.43 5.81
CA ILE A 108 6.91 -0.69 5.11
C ILE A 108 7.98 -1.64 4.57
N LYS A 109 7.81 -2.95 4.80
CA LYS A 109 8.80 -3.98 4.42
C LYS A 109 8.25 -5.09 3.52
N LEU A 110 6.96 -5.05 3.22
CA LEU A 110 6.27 -6.05 2.40
C LEU A 110 5.67 -5.37 1.19
N ALA A 111 5.70 -6.05 0.06
CA ALA A 111 5.13 -5.56 -1.19
C ALA A 111 4.53 -6.71 -1.99
N VAL A 112 3.44 -6.42 -2.69
CA VAL A 112 2.82 -7.30 -3.67
C VAL A 112 2.75 -6.56 -5.00
N ILE A 113 3.35 -7.16 -6.03
CA ILE A 113 3.33 -6.71 -7.42
C ILE A 113 2.71 -7.78 -8.31
N ASN A 114 2.30 -7.45 -9.54
CA ASN A 114 1.62 -8.40 -10.41
C ASN A 114 2.06 -8.37 -11.88
N ARG A 115 2.05 -7.20 -12.53
CA ARG A 115 2.30 -7.04 -13.98
C ARG A 115 3.79 -7.15 -14.36
N ILE A 116 4.38 -8.32 -14.12
CA ILE A 116 5.72 -8.70 -14.59
C ILE A 116 5.64 -9.45 -15.92
N HIS A 117 6.74 -9.46 -16.68
CA HIS A 117 6.81 -10.21 -17.95
C HIS A 117 6.44 -11.68 -17.74
N HIS A 118 5.59 -12.25 -18.59
CA HIS A 118 5.07 -13.61 -18.44
C HIS A 118 6.19 -14.68 -18.37
N GLY A 119 7.25 -14.54 -19.19
CA GLY A 119 8.41 -15.43 -19.12
C GLY A 119 9.14 -15.36 -17.77
N MET A 120 9.23 -14.18 -17.16
CA MET A 120 9.81 -14.01 -15.82
C MET A 120 8.91 -14.65 -14.76
N LYS A 121 7.58 -14.49 -14.89
CA LYS A 121 6.61 -15.10 -13.98
C LYS A 121 6.72 -16.62 -13.99
N ASN A 122 6.76 -17.23 -15.18
CA ASN A 122 6.92 -18.68 -15.34
C ASN A 122 8.25 -19.15 -14.74
N TYR A 123 9.35 -18.49 -15.07
CA TYR A 123 10.67 -18.80 -14.52
C TYR A 123 10.72 -18.77 -12.99
N LEU A 124 10.16 -17.71 -12.36
CA LEU A 124 10.09 -17.62 -10.90
C LEU A 124 9.17 -18.66 -10.28
N GLN A 125 8.09 -19.05 -10.95
CA GLN A 125 7.19 -20.11 -10.49
C GLN A 125 7.86 -21.48 -10.52
N GLU A 126 8.58 -21.81 -11.60
CA GLU A 126 9.36 -23.07 -11.72
C GLU A 126 10.39 -23.19 -10.59
N LEU A 127 11.09 -22.10 -10.28
CA LEU A 127 12.06 -22.05 -9.19
C LEU A 127 11.45 -21.92 -7.80
N ARG A 128 10.12 -21.79 -7.67
CA ARG A 128 9.41 -21.45 -6.42
C ARG A 128 9.98 -20.19 -5.74
N ALA A 129 10.45 -19.24 -6.55
CA ALA A 129 11.13 -18.00 -6.15
C ALA A 129 10.27 -16.74 -6.37
N VAL A 130 8.95 -16.90 -6.53
CA VAL A 130 7.99 -15.78 -6.60
C VAL A 130 8.10 -14.84 -5.39
N PRO A 131 8.20 -15.33 -4.13
CA PRO A 131 8.60 -14.48 -3.02
C PRO A 131 10.12 -14.30 -3.04
N PHE A 132 10.57 -13.05 -3.12
CA PHE A 132 11.99 -12.71 -3.09
C PHE A 132 12.25 -11.45 -2.25
N LYS A 133 13.49 -11.30 -1.80
CA LYS A 133 13.96 -10.06 -1.16
C LYS A 133 14.42 -9.08 -2.23
N TRP A 134 13.63 -8.05 -2.48
CA TRP A 134 13.98 -7.01 -3.44
C TRP A 134 14.92 -5.98 -2.79
N ARG A 135 16.11 -5.80 -3.37
CA ARG A 135 17.14 -4.87 -2.88
C ARG A 135 17.60 -3.91 -3.97
N GLN A 136 18.12 -2.75 -3.56
CA GLN A 136 18.82 -1.82 -4.44
C GLN A 136 20.13 -2.43 -4.95
N TYR A 137 20.57 -1.99 -6.13
CA TYR A 137 21.90 -2.33 -6.66
C TYR A 137 23.03 -1.68 -5.83
N PHE A 138 22.74 -0.53 -5.22
CA PHE A 138 23.63 0.15 -4.29
C PHE A 138 23.21 -0.20 -2.85
N GLY A 139 24.00 -1.03 -2.17
CA GLY A 139 23.74 -1.43 -0.79
C GLY A 139 24.68 -2.55 -0.36
N ASN A 140 25.64 -2.22 0.50
CA ASN A 140 26.55 -3.19 1.10
C ASN A 140 25.93 -3.87 2.32
N TYR A 141 26.31 -5.14 2.50
CA TYR A 141 26.25 -5.87 3.75
C TYR A 141 26.86 -5.02 4.87
N LEU A 142 26.02 -4.44 5.73
CA LEU A 142 26.44 -3.97 7.04
C LEU A 142 25.71 -4.84 8.06
N HIS A 143 26.41 -5.89 8.49
CA HIS A 143 26.23 -6.41 9.83
C HIS A 143 26.68 -5.31 10.79
N VAL A 144 25.74 -4.71 11.50
CA VAL A 144 25.98 -4.06 12.79
C VAL A 144 24.95 -4.65 13.75
#